data_AF-A0A8K0FYR9-F1
#
_entry.id   AF-A0A8K0FYR9-F1
#
_cell.length_a   1.000
_cell.length_b   1.000
_cell.length_c   1.000
_cell.angle_alpha   90.00
_cell.angle_beta   90.00
_cell.angle_gamma   90.00
#
_symmetry.space_group_name_H-M   'P 1'
#
loop_
_entity.id
_entity.type
_entity.pdbx_description
1 polymer ?
#
loop_
_entity_poly.entity_id
_entity_poly.type
_entity_poly.pdbx_seq_one_letter_code
_entity_poly.pdbx_strand_id
1 'polypeptide(L)'
;MRIEVEEMERVKNLVLTGKIPLDQAPPEMANHPVRLIELYCQKLIAERRAKIKVPKVHIPSNLYWDDTPDPPSGLSIEKGHVFRQDGERLCHPADCFINATDEEDIQNGYMFNPEEYEKHRFENPLIKQLRECQTVEEMYALADEIIGALKTLAEGDAISTVTTTTMG
;
A
#
# COMPACT_ATOMS: atom_id res chain seq x y z
N MET A 1 -36.42 21.18 45.35
CA MET A 1 -35.83 20.20 46.28
C MET A 1 -36.13 18.74 45.94
N ARG A 2 -37.36 18.20 46.05
CA ARG A 2 -37.61 16.77 45.68
C ARG A 2 -37.30 16.43 44.21
N ILE A 3 -37.69 17.32 43.30
CA ILE A 3 -37.49 17.14 41.85
C ILE A 3 -36.00 17.15 41.47
N GLU A 4 -35.17 17.93 42.16
CA GLU A 4 -33.74 18.02 41.88
C GLU A 4 -33.01 16.75 42.29
N VAL A 5 -33.38 16.14 43.43
CA VAL A 5 -32.79 14.87 43.87
C VAL A 5 -33.16 13.74 42.91
N GLU A 6 -34.40 13.70 42.45
CA GLU A 6 -34.89 12.70 41.50
C GLU A 6 -34.23 12.83 40.12
N GLU A 7 -34.08 14.06 39.61
CA GLU A 7 -33.33 14.31 38.37
C GLU A 7 -31.85 13.95 38.51
N MET A 8 -31.23 14.21 39.67
CA MET A 8 -29.84 13.82 39.93
C MET A 8 -29.65 12.31 39.97
N GLU A 9 -30.57 11.56 40.57
CA GLU A 9 -30.55 10.10 40.54
C GLU A 9 -30.77 9.55 39.13
N ARG A 10 -31.65 10.19 38.34
CA ARG A 10 -31.85 9.84 36.93
C ARG A 10 -30.56 10.03 36.11
N VAL A 11 -29.90 11.18 36.25
CA VAL A 11 -28.64 11.47 35.55
C VAL A 11 -27.53 10.51 35.98
N LYS A 12 -27.42 10.23 37.28
CA LYS A 12 -26.48 9.23 37.82
C LYS A 12 -26.70 7.86 37.17
N ASN A 13 -27.94 7.42 37.03
CA ASN A 13 -28.26 6.15 36.36
C ASN A 13 -27.90 6.17 34.87
N LEU A 14 -28.07 7.30 34.17
CA LEU A 14 -27.64 7.44 32.78
C LEU A 14 -26.12 7.33 32.60
N VAL A 15 -25.34 7.89 33.54
CA VAL A 15 -23.88 7.77 33.54
C VAL A 15 -23.46 6.32 33.80
N LEU A 16 -24.04 5.66 34.82
CA LEU A 16 -23.69 4.29 35.17
C LEU A 16 -24.10 3.26 34.10
N THR A 17 -25.15 3.55 33.35
CA THR A 17 -25.58 2.72 32.20
C THR A 17 -24.81 3.02 30.91
N GLY A 18 -23.90 4.01 30.92
CA GLY A 18 -23.05 4.34 29.77
C GLY A 18 -23.75 5.16 28.67
N LYS A 19 -24.96 5.68 28.92
CA LYS A 19 -25.66 6.57 27.98
C LYS A 19 -25.07 7.98 27.98
N ILE A 20 -24.42 8.39 29.06
CA ILE A 20 -23.66 9.65 29.16
C ILE A 20 -22.19 9.28 29.38
N PRO A 21 -21.25 9.87 28.61
CA PRO A 21 -19.83 9.64 28.82
C PRO A 21 -19.40 10.17 30.19
N LEU A 22 -18.48 9.46 30.84
CA LEU A 22 -18.00 9.77 32.20
C LEU A 22 -17.36 11.16 32.31
N ASP A 23 -16.84 11.73 31.22
CA ASP A 23 -16.29 13.09 31.19
C ASP A 23 -17.36 14.15 31.49
N GLN A 24 -18.61 13.89 31.08
CA GLN A 24 -19.76 14.75 31.31
C GLN A 24 -20.54 14.38 32.58
N ALA A 25 -20.03 13.46 33.38
CA ALA A 25 -20.73 13.03 34.59
C ALA A 25 -20.76 14.16 35.65
N PRO A 26 -21.86 14.27 36.43
CA PRO A 26 -22.02 15.30 37.45
C PRO A 26 -20.89 15.32 38.50
N PRO A 27 -20.61 16.49 39.11
CA PRO A 27 -19.53 16.63 40.08
C PRO A 27 -19.75 15.78 41.35
N GLU A 28 -21.00 15.49 41.74
CA GLU A 28 -21.26 14.61 42.90
C GLU A 28 -20.78 13.16 42.67
N MET A 29 -20.57 12.75 41.41
CA MET A 29 -20.06 11.43 41.05
C MET A 29 -18.53 11.38 40.91
N ALA A 30 -17.81 12.46 41.23
CA ALA A 30 -16.35 12.49 41.12
C ALA A 30 -15.67 11.37 41.92
N ASN A 31 -16.18 11.07 43.12
CA ASN A 31 -15.66 10.03 44.02
C ASN A 31 -16.29 8.65 43.79
N HIS A 32 -17.09 8.48 42.75
CA HIS A 32 -17.74 7.21 42.47
C HIS A 32 -16.70 6.17 42.01
N PRO A 33 -16.75 4.90 42.48
CA PRO A 33 -15.75 3.89 42.16
C PRO A 33 -15.59 3.65 40.66
N VAL A 34 -16.69 3.67 39.90
CA VAL A 34 -16.66 3.54 38.43
C VAL A 34 -15.82 4.64 37.79
N ARG A 35 -15.93 5.89 38.28
CA ARG A 35 -15.15 7.01 37.74
C ARG A 35 -13.68 6.91 38.14
N LEU A 36 -13.38 6.49 39.37
CA LEU A 36 -12.00 6.29 39.83
C LEU A 36 -11.28 5.20 39.03
N ILE A 37 -11.97 4.09 38.75
CA ILE A 37 -11.44 2.99 37.93
C ILE A 37 -11.18 3.47 36.50
N GLU A 38 -12.12 4.21 35.90
CA GLU A 38 -11.95 4.77 34.56
C GLU A 38 -10.73 5.69 34.48
N LEU A 39 -10.58 6.63 35.42
CA LEU A 39 -9.43 7.52 35.48
C LEU A 39 -8.11 6.76 35.61
N TYR A 40 -8.10 5.69 36.42
CA TYR A 40 -6.93 4.82 36.55
C TYR A 40 -6.61 4.08 35.24
N CYS A 41 -7.62 3.52 34.57
CA CYS A 41 -7.47 2.86 33.28
C CYS A 41 -6.98 3.84 32.19
N GLN A 42 -7.55 5.05 32.13
CA GLN A 42 -7.13 6.10 31.21
C GLN A 42 -5.66 6.47 31.43
N LYS A 43 -5.21 6.58 32.68
CA LYS A 43 -3.81 6.83 33.01
C LYS A 43 -2.90 5.71 32.49
N LEU A 44 -3.25 4.44 32.73
CA LEU A 44 -2.48 3.30 32.23
C LEU A 44 -2.44 3.24 30.70
N ILE A 45 -3.57 3.54 30.04
CA ILE A 45 -3.66 3.59 28.58
C ILE A 45 -2.81 4.73 28.03
N ALA A 46 -2.85 5.92 28.65
CA ALA A 46 -2.03 7.06 28.25
C ALA A 46 -0.54 6.76 28.40
N GLU A 47 -0.11 6.16 29.51
CA GLU A 47 1.28 5.73 29.73
C GLU A 47 1.72 4.70 28.68
N ARG A 48 0.85 3.76 28.29
CA ARG A 48 1.13 2.80 27.22
C ARG A 48 1.20 3.47 25.86
N ARG A 49 0.24 4.32 25.51
CA ARG A 49 0.20 5.05 24.23
C ARG A 49 1.39 5.99 24.06
N ALA A 50 1.85 6.63 25.14
CA ALA A 50 3.04 7.48 25.11
C ALA A 50 4.33 6.69 24.83
N LYS A 51 4.39 5.41 25.21
CA LYS A 51 5.54 4.53 24.93
C LYS A 51 5.51 3.94 23.52
N ILE A 52 4.34 3.87 22.88
CA ILE A 52 4.19 3.38 21.52
C ILE A 52 4.70 4.47 20.57
N LYS A 53 5.89 4.27 20.01
CA LYS A 53 6.34 5.04 18.85
C LYS A 53 5.53 4.58 17.65
N VAL A 54 4.45 5.29 17.33
CA VAL A 54 3.73 5.07 16.08
C VAL A 54 4.69 5.46 14.95
N PRO A 55 5.15 4.51 14.13
CA PRO A 55 5.98 4.85 12.99
C PRO A 55 5.14 5.74 12.08
N LYS A 56 5.56 6.99 11.92
CA LYS A 56 4.92 7.89 10.99
C LYS A 56 5.27 7.38 9.60
N VAL A 57 4.30 6.74 8.94
CA VAL A 57 4.46 6.34 7.53
C VAL A 57 4.80 7.61 6.74
N HIS A 58 5.93 7.59 6.06
CA HIS A 58 6.26 8.64 5.12
C HIS A 58 5.36 8.44 3.91
N ILE A 59 4.24 9.16 3.88
CA ILE A 59 3.42 9.27 2.69
C ILE A 59 4.20 10.22 1.76
N PRO A 60 4.74 9.73 0.62
CA PRO A 60 5.40 10.61 -0.32
C PRO A 60 4.36 11.61 -0.83
N SER A 61 4.73 12.89 -0.83
CA SER A 61 3.83 14.01 -1.16
C SER A 61 3.23 13.95 -2.57
N ASN A 62 3.81 13.14 -3.47
CA ASN A 62 3.53 13.18 -4.90
C ASN A 62 3.32 11.77 -5.48
N LEU A 63 2.51 10.90 -4.85
CA LEU A 63 2.30 9.55 -5.39
C LEU A 63 1.52 9.55 -6.70
N TYR A 64 0.68 10.56 -6.95
CA TYR A 64 0.02 10.79 -8.23
C TYR A 64 -0.33 12.27 -8.38
N TRP A 65 -0.33 12.76 -9.61
CA TRP A 65 -0.94 14.04 -9.96
C TRP A 65 -2.45 13.80 -10.09
N ASP A 66 -3.26 14.42 -9.24
CA ASP A 66 -4.71 14.43 -9.43
C ASP A 66 -5.05 15.56 -10.41
N ASP A 67 -5.43 15.18 -11.63
CA ASP A 67 -5.88 16.12 -12.66
C ASP A 67 -7.35 16.56 -12.42
N THR A 68 -8.00 16.07 -11.36
CA THR A 68 -9.35 16.48 -10.99
C THR A 68 -9.28 17.75 -10.13
N PRO A 69 -9.78 18.90 -10.62
CA PRO A 69 -9.82 20.10 -9.80
C PRO A 69 -10.72 19.86 -8.57
N ASP A 70 -10.30 20.38 -7.42
CA ASP A 70 -11.08 20.28 -6.20
C ASP A 70 -12.50 20.84 -6.41
N PRO A 71 -13.55 20.13 -5.95
CA PRO A 71 -14.91 20.65 -6.06
C PRO A 71 -15.04 21.97 -5.26
N PRO A 72 -15.91 22.90 -5.69
CA PRO A 72 -16.10 24.20 -5.04
C PRO A 72 -16.59 24.12 -3.58
N SER A 73 -16.92 22.90 -3.12
CA SER A 73 -17.21 22.56 -1.73
C SER A 73 -16.03 22.75 -0.75
N GLY A 74 -14.80 22.91 -1.25
CA GLY A 74 -13.61 23.07 -0.40
C GLY A 74 -13.16 21.81 0.34
N LEU A 75 -13.75 20.65 0.00
CA LEU A 75 -13.32 19.34 0.47
C LEU A 75 -12.16 18.86 -0.40
N SER A 76 -10.93 19.30 -0.07
CA SER A 76 -9.73 18.74 -0.67
C SER A 76 -9.47 17.35 -0.07
N ILE A 77 -9.26 16.35 -0.92
CA ILE A 77 -9.13 14.94 -0.51
C ILE A 77 -7.84 14.77 0.33
N GLU A 78 -6.78 15.56 0.10
CA GLU A 78 -5.54 15.45 0.87
C GLU A 78 -4.79 16.79 1.04
N LYS A 79 -4.18 17.01 2.22
CA LYS A 79 -3.36 18.20 2.48
C LYS A 79 -2.03 18.10 1.71
N GLY A 80 -1.83 18.95 0.71
CA GLY A 80 -0.56 19.07 -0.02
C GLY A 80 -0.65 18.90 -1.53
N HIS A 81 -1.87 18.82 -2.08
CA HIS A 81 -2.08 18.78 -3.53
C HIS A 81 -1.58 20.08 -4.17
N VAL A 82 -0.62 19.94 -5.08
CA VAL A 82 -0.21 21.00 -5.99
C VAL A 82 -0.86 20.67 -7.33
N PHE A 83 -1.82 21.47 -7.76
CA PHE A 83 -2.37 21.35 -9.11
C PHE A 83 -1.28 21.68 -10.13
N ARG A 84 -1.27 20.96 -11.26
CA ARG A 84 -0.45 21.35 -12.40
C ARG A 84 -0.81 22.78 -12.82
N GLN A 85 0.20 23.54 -13.23
CA GLN A 85 -0.05 24.89 -13.73
C GLN A 85 -0.81 24.81 -15.05
N ASP A 86 -1.78 25.70 -15.23
CA ASP A 86 -2.53 25.83 -16.48
C ASP A 86 -1.54 26.05 -17.64
N GLY A 87 -1.40 25.05 -18.52
CA GLY A 87 -0.53 25.11 -19.71
C GLY A 87 0.65 24.12 -19.72
N GLU A 88 0.88 23.37 -18.65
CA GLU A 88 1.86 22.28 -18.68
C GLU A 88 1.34 21.13 -19.55
N ARG A 89 2.04 20.83 -20.66
CA ARG A 89 1.62 19.78 -21.59
C ARG A 89 1.74 18.41 -20.92
N LEU A 90 0.59 17.80 -20.60
CA LEU A 90 0.49 16.47 -19.99
C LEU A 90 1.21 15.38 -20.79
N CYS A 91 1.21 15.52 -22.11
CA CYS A 91 1.87 14.63 -23.04
C CYS A 91 2.65 15.46 -24.06
N HIS A 92 3.84 14.98 -24.39
CA HIS A 92 4.53 15.46 -25.59
C HIS A 92 3.91 14.73 -26.79
N PRO A 93 3.70 15.42 -27.93
CA PRO A 93 3.28 14.76 -29.15
C PRO A 93 4.17 13.55 -29.46
N ALA A 94 3.58 12.47 -29.99
CA ALA A 94 4.34 11.25 -30.32
C ALA A 94 5.53 11.56 -31.25
N ASP A 95 5.39 12.57 -32.11
CA ASP A 95 6.43 13.04 -33.04
C ASP A 95 7.74 13.47 -32.35
N CYS A 96 7.70 13.83 -31.06
CA CYS A 96 8.87 14.15 -30.26
C CYS A 96 9.73 12.92 -29.92
N PHE A 97 9.16 11.71 -29.97
CA PHE A 97 9.84 10.46 -29.64
C PHE A 97 10.07 9.55 -30.84
N ILE A 98 9.33 9.74 -31.93
CA ILE A 98 9.44 8.90 -33.14
C ILE A 98 10.78 9.08 -33.87
N ASN A 99 11.45 10.22 -33.69
CA ASN A 99 12.71 10.56 -34.37
C ASN A 99 13.92 10.63 -33.42
N ALA A 100 13.75 10.28 -32.14
CA ALA A 100 14.87 10.27 -31.21
C ALA A 100 15.87 9.20 -31.63
N THR A 101 17.18 9.49 -31.53
CA THR A 101 18.20 8.46 -31.73
C THR A 101 18.39 7.66 -30.45
N ASP A 102 18.92 6.44 -30.59
CA ASP A 102 19.21 5.58 -29.44
C ASP A 102 20.12 6.30 -28.42
N GLU A 103 21.04 7.15 -28.86
CA GLU A 103 21.89 7.95 -27.96
C GLU A 103 21.12 9.01 -27.18
N GLU A 104 20.13 9.67 -27.81
CA GLU A 104 19.27 10.64 -27.15
C GLU A 104 18.38 9.97 -26.10
N ASP A 105 17.85 8.79 -26.40
CA ASP A 105 17.03 8.02 -25.46
C ASP A 105 17.83 7.46 -24.28
N ILE A 106 19.08 7.06 -24.51
CA ILE A 106 20.02 6.73 -23.44
C ILE A 106 20.28 7.95 -22.55
N GLN A 107 20.56 9.12 -23.14
CA GLN A 107 20.83 10.34 -22.39
C GLN A 107 19.61 10.84 -21.60
N ASN A 108 18.42 10.70 -22.18
CA ASN A 108 17.15 11.05 -21.56
C ASN A 108 16.71 10.01 -20.49
N GLY A 109 17.41 8.89 -20.38
CA GLY A 109 17.11 7.82 -19.43
C GLY A 109 15.90 6.95 -19.80
N TYR A 110 15.45 7.02 -21.06
CA TYR A 110 14.40 6.15 -21.59
C TYR A 110 14.94 4.78 -22.01
N MET A 111 16.23 4.67 -22.32
CA MET A 111 16.93 3.41 -22.63
C MET A 111 18.17 3.21 -21.76
N PHE A 112 18.49 1.94 -21.47
CA PHE A 112 19.76 1.58 -20.84
C PHE A 112 20.90 1.61 -21.85
N ASN A 113 22.11 1.91 -21.37
CA ASN A 113 23.31 1.61 -22.15
C ASN A 113 23.42 0.09 -22.41
N PRO A 114 24.04 -0.34 -23.53
CA PRO A 114 24.22 -1.76 -23.83
C PRO A 114 24.89 -2.53 -22.68
N GLU A 115 25.90 -1.94 -22.04
CA GLU A 115 26.62 -2.54 -20.92
C GLU A 115 25.75 -2.66 -19.65
N GLU A 116 24.93 -1.64 -19.39
CA GLU A 116 23.99 -1.65 -18.26
C GLU A 116 22.88 -2.67 -18.50
N TYR A 117 22.38 -2.76 -19.73
CA TYR A 117 21.39 -3.74 -20.13
C TYR A 117 21.89 -5.15 -19.92
N GLU A 118 23.12 -5.49 -20.32
CA GLU A 118 23.68 -6.83 -20.09
C GLU A 118 23.78 -7.20 -18.61
N LYS A 119 24.10 -6.23 -17.74
CA LYS A 119 24.15 -6.44 -16.29
C LYS A 119 22.77 -6.66 -15.68
N HIS A 120 21.77 -5.92 -16.17
CA HIS A 120 20.40 -5.98 -15.66
C HIS A 120 19.55 -7.07 -16.31
N ARG A 121 19.95 -7.56 -17.49
CA ARG A 121 19.26 -8.63 -18.20
C ARG A 121 19.36 -9.92 -17.41
N PHE A 122 18.21 -10.40 -16.96
CA PHE A 122 18.12 -11.73 -16.38
C PHE A 122 18.37 -12.77 -17.48
N GLU A 123 19.38 -13.61 -17.26
CA GLU A 123 19.66 -14.78 -18.09
C GLU A 123 19.69 -16.01 -17.20
N ASN A 124 18.92 -17.03 -17.60
CA ASN A 124 18.79 -18.28 -16.84
C ASN A 124 20.19 -18.92 -16.68
N PRO A 125 20.56 -19.38 -15.46
CA PRO A 125 21.86 -20.01 -15.21
C PRO A 125 22.17 -21.18 -16.15
N LEU A 126 21.17 -21.98 -16.55
CA LEU A 126 21.36 -23.09 -17.49
C LEU A 126 21.76 -22.59 -18.89
N ILE A 127 21.23 -21.44 -19.32
CA ILE A 127 21.59 -20.83 -20.60
C ILE A 127 23.03 -20.28 -20.54
N LYS A 128 23.47 -19.75 -19.39
CA LYS A 128 24.86 -19.35 -19.20
C LYS A 128 25.81 -20.54 -19.30
N GLN A 129 25.46 -21.66 -18.64
CA GLN A 129 26.23 -22.90 -18.71
C GLN A 129 26.29 -23.46 -20.14
N LEU A 130 25.18 -23.39 -20.88
CA LEU A 130 25.12 -23.84 -22.28
C LEU A 130 26.11 -23.08 -23.18
N ARG A 131 26.34 -21.78 -22.94
CA ARG A 131 27.34 -20.98 -23.68
C ARG A 131 28.78 -21.35 -23.32
N GLU A 132 29.00 -21.90 -22.13
CA GLU A 132 30.32 -22.27 -21.61
C GLU A 132 30.71 -23.73 -21.92
N CYS A 133 29.81 -24.54 -22.46
CA CYS A 133 30.06 -25.93 -22.82
C CYS A 133 31.18 -26.07 -23.86
N GLN A 134 32.14 -26.95 -23.57
CA GLN A 134 33.29 -27.20 -24.46
C GLN A 134 33.03 -28.36 -25.42
N THR A 135 32.10 -29.26 -25.06
CA THR A 135 31.78 -30.44 -25.86
C THR A 135 30.35 -30.41 -26.37
N VAL A 136 30.15 -31.03 -27.53
CA VAL A 136 28.84 -31.09 -28.20
C VAL A 136 27.85 -31.96 -27.43
N GLU A 137 28.33 -33.03 -26.79
CA GLU A 137 27.50 -33.95 -26.00
C GLU A 137 26.92 -33.26 -24.75
N GLU A 138 27.74 -32.51 -24.02
CA GLU A 138 27.29 -31.71 -22.86
C GLU A 138 26.29 -30.63 -23.28
N MET A 139 26.52 -29.99 -24.42
CA MET A 139 25.61 -28.98 -24.97
C MET A 139 24.22 -29.56 -25.25
N TYR A 140 24.15 -30.74 -25.89
CA TYR A 140 22.86 -31.38 -26.17
C TYR A 140 22.15 -31.86 -24.89
N ALA A 141 22.90 -32.41 -23.92
CA ALA A 141 22.33 -32.83 -22.65
C ALA A 141 21.70 -31.65 -21.87
N LEU A 142 22.40 -30.52 -21.79
CA LEU A 142 21.87 -29.30 -21.15
C LEU A 142 20.71 -28.68 -21.94
N ALA A 143 20.74 -28.73 -23.27
CA ALA A 143 19.63 -28.26 -24.10
C ALA A 143 18.35 -29.09 -23.85
N ASP A 144 18.48 -30.42 -23.75
CA ASP A 144 17.36 -31.32 -23.44
C ASP A 144 16.80 -31.06 -22.03
N GLU A 145 17.65 -30.75 -21.05
CA GLU A 145 17.21 -30.38 -19.70
C GLU A 145 16.41 -29.07 -19.70
N ILE A 146 16.91 -28.03 -20.37
CA ILE A 146 16.23 -26.73 -20.50
C ILE A 146 14.86 -26.90 -21.18
N ILE A 147 14.82 -27.65 -22.29
CA ILE A 147 13.58 -27.88 -23.05
C ILE A 147 12.63 -28.78 -22.26
N GLY A 148 13.15 -29.78 -21.53
CA GLY A 148 12.38 -30.66 -20.67
C GLY A 148 11.63 -29.88 -19.59
N ALA A 149 12.33 -28.97 -18.88
CA ALA A 149 11.72 -28.12 -17.87
C ALA A 149 10.58 -27.26 -18.45
N LEU A 150 10.76 -26.66 -19.63
CA LEU A 150 9.73 -25.86 -20.29
C LEU A 150 8.48 -26.67 -20.67
N LYS A 151 8.66 -27.91 -21.14
CA LYS A 151 7.53 -28.80 -21.46
C LYS A 151 6.71 -29.16 -20.22
N THR A 152 7.38 -29.47 -19.11
CA THR A 152 6.68 -29.81 -17.86
C THR A 152 5.88 -28.65 -17.27
N LEU A 153 6.39 -27.42 -17.38
CA LEU A 153 5.67 -26.21 -16.96
C LEU A 153 4.43 -25.95 -17.83
N ALA A 154 4.55 -26.11 -19.14
CA ALA A 154 3.42 -25.95 -20.07
C ALA A 154 2.30 -27.00 -19.83
N GLU A 155 2.65 -28.22 -19.44
CA GLU A 155 1.67 -29.26 -19.11
C GLU A 155 0.99 -29.03 -17.75
N GLY A 156 1.68 -28.42 -16.78
CA GLY A 156 1.12 -28.07 -15.47
C GLY A 156 0.02 -27.00 -15.53
N ASP A 157 0.16 -26.01 -16.41
CA ASP A 157 -0.84 -24.94 -16.60
C ASP A 157 -2.11 -25.45 -17.32
N ALA A 158 -1.99 -26.49 -18.15
CA ALA A 158 -3.14 -27.10 -18.83
C ALA A 158 -4.07 -27.88 -17.88
N ILE A 159 -3.55 -28.42 -16.76
CA ILE A 159 -4.32 -29.24 -15.82
C ILE A 159 -5.21 -28.38 -14.91
N SER A 160 -4.83 -27.13 -14.64
CA SER A 160 -5.57 -26.24 -13.73
C SER A 160 -6.89 -25.69 -14.29
N THR A 161 -7.14 -25.82 -15.60
CA THR A 161 -8.36 -25.29 -16.24
C THR A 161 -9.51 -26.29 -16.37
N VAL A 162 -9.31 -27.58 -16.04
CA VAL A 162 -10.28 -28.65 -16.38
C VAL A 162 -11.20 -29.05 -15.21
N THR A 163 -11.00 -28.59 -13.97
CA THR A 163 -11.77 -29.09 -12.81
C THR A 163 -13.07 -28.35 -12.45
N THR A 164 -13.53 -27.37 -13.22
CA THR A 164 -14.84 -26.71 -12.97
C THR A 164 -15.77 -26.81 -14.16
N THR A 165 -16.22 -28.02 -14.49
CA THR A 165 -17.55 -28.29 -15.07
C THR A 165 -17.76 -29.79 -15.02
N THR A 166 -18.67 -30.25 -14.16
CA THR A 166 -19.68 -31.29 -14.39
C THR A 166 -20.10 -31.85 -13.02
N MET A 167 -21.42 -31.87 -12.79
CA MET A 167 -22.22 -32.81 -11.99
C MET A 167 -23.12 -32.12 -10.94
N GLY A 168 -24.43 -32.11 -11.24
CA GLY A 168 -25.50 -32.11 -10.23
C GLY A 168 -26.49 -30.97 -10.33
#